data_AF-A0A972R9H2-F1
#
_entry.id   AF-A0A972R9H2-F1
#
_cell.length_a   1.000
_cell.length_b   1.000
_cell.length_c   1.000
_cell.angle_alpha   90.00
_cell.angle_beta   90.00
_cell.angle_gamma   90.00
#
_symmetry.space_group_name_H-M   'P 1'
#
loop_
_entity.id
_entity.type
_entity.pdbx_description
1 polymer ?
#
loop_
_entity_poly.entity_id
_entity_poly.type
_entity_poly.pdbx_seq_one_letter_code
_entity_poly.pdbx_strand_id
1 'polypeptide(L)'
;MQKERRKLFDWRLIRIPRAWVRFLLVLFIVVSLLSGLVIAVKLKADEVPFLARVGGILGIYHSALEVSDDSQGSVIESRSAKLIFVKGNVTVKSKQELRFRRAKRGRILHEGDSIRTYSGGYAEVTFDDGNRLMIKPDSYVVIRAMKQNRFTKIKKSSINLQQSDVEATIRRPKVAGSEFVIVTPTAHATISEAKVAIRVTKEKESRMKVFKGTVALQVGTDKVEITENQSVTISHDSRVEEIKDLPPPPVLDHPENLAEFFFKSLNGMKTVLKWRPVPKNVKYRLQVALDPFFTDFVIVRTGLSEPGVVIQGLKSGIYYWRVNTITSEGREGDFSDYRVFKVTIDKTPPFIRLDDIILLKVAGTLKAQVSGETEAKALVTINGTGVHPDKMGRFKYMLSGIQPDAVVRIVAEDSVGNRKVLKKRIEVR
;
A
#
# COMPACT_ATOMS: atom_id res chain seq x y z
N MET A 1 -45.81 -31.03 -90.00
CA MET A 1 -44.72 -30.77 -89.04
C MET A 1 -44.69 -29.29 -88.69
N GLN A 2 -45.25 -28.89 -87.54
CA GLN A 2 -44.88 -27.66 -86.83
C GLN A 2 -45.39 -27.82 -85.38
N LYS A 3 -44.47 -27.68 -84.42
CA LYS A 3 -44.67 -27.93 -82.99
C LYS A 3 -45.07 -26.59 -82.35
N GLU A 4 -46.35 -26.40 -82.01
CA GLU A 4 -46.85 -25.20 -81.36
C GLU A 4 -46.29 -25.07 -79.93
N ARG A 5 -45.59 -23.97 -79.64
CA ARG A 5 -45.26 -23.54 -78.27
C ARG A 5 -46.44 -22.76 -77.70
N ARG A 6 -47.18 -23.35 -76.75
CA ARG A 6 -48.12 -22.62 -75.89
C ARG A 6 -47.35 -21.64 -75.00
N LYS A 7 -47.65 -20.34 -75.10
CA LYS A 7 -47.20 -19.32 -74.14
C LYS A 7 -47.99 -19.51 -72.84
N LEU A 8 -47.32 -20.00 -71.80
CA LEU A 8 -47.83 -19.97 -70.43
C LEU A 8 -47.58 -18.57 -69.85
N PHE A 9 -48.62 -18.00 -69.24
CA PHE A 9 -48.64 -16.79 -68.41
C PHE A 9 -48.67 -15.42 -69.13
N ASP A 10 -49.86 -14.82 -69.17
CA ASP A 10 -50.09 -13.41 -69.47
C ASP A 10 -50.20 -12.62 -68.16
N TRP A 11 -49.23 -11.74 -67.89
CA TRP A 11 -49.11 -10.97 -66.66
C TRP A 11 -50.20 -9.89 -66.49
N ARG A 12 -51.02 -9.67 -67.52
CA ARG A 12 -52.06 -8.63 -67.52
C ARG A 12 -53.34 -9.01 -66.77
N LEU A 13 -53.48 -10.25 -66.30
CA LEU A 13 -54.66 -10.74 -65.58
C LEU A 13 -54.55 -10.67 -64.04
N ILE A 14 -53.40 -10.26 -63.48
CA ILE A 14 -53.21 -10.19 -62.03
C ILE A 14 -53.69 -8.82 -61.52
N ARG A 15 -54.95 -8.73 -61.11
CA ARG A 15 -55.46 -7.60 -60.32
C ARG A 15 -55.11 -7.79 -58.85
N ILE A 16 -54.00 -7.22 -58.40
CA ILE A 16 -53.65 -7.19 -56.97
C ILE A 16 -54.54 -6.14 -56.27
N PRO A 17 -55.35 -6.52 -55.26
CA PRO A 17 -56.13 -5.54 -54.50
C PRO A 17 -55.22 -4.50 -53.85
N ARG A 18 -55.58 -3.21 -53.90
CA ARG A 18 -54.78 -2.12 -53.29
C ARG A 18 -54.48 -2.34 -51.80
N ALA A 19 -55.35 -3.08 -51.10
CA ALA A 19 -55.14 -3.50 -49.71
C ALA A 19 -53.95 -4.48 -49.55
N TRP A 20 -53.77 -5.40 -50.49
CA TRP A 20 -52.65 -6.36 -50.50
C TRP A 20 -51.31 -5.69 -50.80
N VAL A 21 -51.31 -4.69 -51.68
CA VAL A 21 -50.09 -3.89 -51.95
C VAL A 21 -49.68 -3.11 -50.69
N ARG A 22 -50.63 -2.49 -49.98
CA ARG A 22 -50.36 -1.78 -48.72
C ARG A 22 -49.88 -2.74 -47.61
N PHE A 23 -50.48 -3.92 -47.50
CA PHE A 23 -50.05 -4.94 -46.53
C PHE A 23 -48.63 -5.45 -46.81
N LEU A 24 -48.30 -5.76 -48.07
CA LEU A 24 -46.95 -6.18 -48.46
C LEU A 24 -45.91 -5.07 -48.27
N LEU A 25 -46.28 -3.81 -48.47
CA LEU A 25 -45.38 -2.66 -48.28
C LEU A 25 -45.10 -2.39 -46.80
N VAL A 26 -46.12 -2.52 -45.93
CA VAL A 26 -45.94 -2.46 -44.47
C VAL A 26 -45.15 -3.66 -43.97
N LEU A 27 -45.43 -4.87 -44.46
CA LEU A 27 -44.67 -6.08 -44.12
C LEU A 27 -43.19 -5.93 -44.53
N PHE A 28 -42.91 -5.37 -45.71
CA PHE A 28 -41.54 -5.11 -46.18
C PHE A 28 -40.81 -4.07 -45.32
N ILE A 29 -41.51 -3.01 -44.88
CA ILE A 29 -40.95 -2.00 -43.97
C ILE A 29 -40.68 -2.61 -42.58
N VAL A 30 -41.59 -3.44 -42.06
CA VAL A 30 -41.43 -4.13 -40.78
C VAL A 30 -40.30 -5.17 -40.86
N VAL A 31 -40.18 -5.92 -41.95
CA VAL A 31 -39.07 -6.87 -42.19
C VAL A 31 -37.74 -6.13 -42.42
N SER A 32 -37.73 -4.96 -43.06
CA SER A 32 -36.52 -4.12 -43.18
C SER A 32 -36.08 -3.53 -41.84
N LEU A 33 -37.03 -3.11 -41.00
CA LEU A 33 -36.75 -2.66 -39.63
C LEU A 33 -36.28 -3.80 -38.71
N LEU A 34 -36.76 -5.04 -38.91
CA LEU A 34 -36.36 -6.22 -38.13
C LEU A 34 -35.05 -6.88 -38.64
N SER A 35 -34.77 -6.83 -39.94
CA SER A 35 -33.53 -7.40 -40.52
C SER A 35 -32.32 -6.49 -40.34
N GLY A 36 -32.55 -5.20 -40.03
CA GLY A 36 -31.52 -4.22 -39.73
C GLY A 36 -30.42 -4.21 -40.78
N LEU A 37 -30.82 -3.86 -42.01
CA LEU A 37 -29.96 -3.73 -43.16
C LEU A 37 -28.80 -2.77 -42.86
N VAL A 38 -27.59 -3.24 -43.13
CA VAL A 38 -26.37 -2.48 -42.92
C VAL A 38 -25.86 -2.03 -44.28
N ILE A 39 -25.81 -0.71 -44.51
CA ILE A 39 -25.35 -0.14 -45.79
C ILE A 39 -23.93 0.39 -45.58
N ALA A 40 -22.98 -0.06 -46.40
CA ALA A 40 -21.64 0.50 -46.44
C ALA A 40 -21.69 1.83 -47.20
N VAL A 41 -21.38 2.93 -46.53
CA VAL A 41 -21.36 4.26 -47.15
C VAL A 41 -19.91 4.73 -47.24
N LYS A 42 -19.47 5.11 -48.43
CA LYS A 42 -18.16 5.70 -48.69
C LYS A 42 -18.37 7.13 -49.22
N LEU A 43 -18.02 8.13 -48.41
CA LEU A 43 -18.33 9.54 -48.73
C LEU A 43 -17.22 10.24 -49.54
N LYS A 44 -15.98 9.73 -49.55
CA LYS A 44 -14.86 10.16 -50.43
C LYS A 44 -13.82 9.05 -50.59
N ALA A 45 -12.92 9.21 -51.57
CA ALA A 45 -11.99 8.15 -52.02
C ALA A 45 -11.02 7.64 -50.94
N ASP A 46 -10.65 8.47 -49.95
CA ASP A 46 -9.61 8.18 -48.96
C ASP A 46 -10.12 7.89 -47.53
N GLU A 47 -11.42 7.61 -47.35
CA GLU A 47 -11.97 7.20 -46.05
C GLU A 47 -12.26 5.69 -45.97
N VAL A 48 -12.06 5.13 -44.77
CA VAL A 48 -12.41 3.74 -44.43
C VAL A 48 -13.94 3.60 -44.44
N PRO A 49 -14.52 2.64 -45.18
CA PRO A 49 -15.98 2.51 -45.25
C PRO A 49 -16.54 2.18 -43.86
N PHE A 50 -17.58 2.90 -43.44
CA PHE A 50 -18.35 2.57 -42.25
C PHE A 50 -19.75 2.09 -42.62
N LEU A 51 -20.29 1.28 -41.73
CA LEU A 51 -21.57 0.61 -41.89
C LEU A 51 -22.63 1.41 -41.12
N ALA A 52 -23.61 1.97 -41.84
CA ALA A 52 -24.73 2.71 -41.25
C ALA A 52 -26.01 1.85 -41.24
N ARG A 53 -26.71 1.84 -40.11
CA ARG A 53 -28.02 1.18 -39.93
C ARG A 53 -29.10 2.27 -39.85
N VAL A 54 -30.06 2.28 -40.76
CA VAL A 54 -31.15 3.27 -40.76
C VAL A 54 -32.37 2.67 -40.07
N GLY A 55 -32.72 3.20 -38.90
CA GLY A 55 -33.96 2.91 -38.18
C GLY A 55 -33.75 2.62 -36.69
N GLY A 56 -34.15 3.57 -35.82
CA GLY A 56 -34.26 3.37 -34.37
C GLY A 56 -33.55 4.44 -33.53
N ILE A 57 -34.31 5.09 -32.65
CA ILE A 57 -33.97 6.24 -31.81
C ILE A 57 -32.85 5.92 -30.78
N LEU A 58 -31.88 6.83 -30.64
CA LEU A 58 -30.83 6.98 -29.61
C LEU A 58 -29.92 5.76 -29.28
N GLY A 59 -28.67 5.83 -29.74
CA GLY A 59 -27.53 5.13 -29.13
C GLY A 59 -26.51 4.63 -30.15
N ILE A 60 -25.38 5.33 -30.34
CA ILE A 60 -24.23 4.82 -31.08
C ILE A 60 -23.59 3.70 -30.24
N TYR A 61 -23.84 2.44 -30.62
CA TYR A 61 -23.10 1.29 -30.12
C TYR A 61 -21.93 1.00 -31.06
N HIS A 62 -20.69 1.23 -30.62
CA HIS A 62 -19.50 0.67 -31.26
C HIS A 62 -19.44 -0.82 -30.91
N SER A 63 -20.02 -1.67 -31.75
CA SER A 63 -19.82 -3.12 -31.71
C SER A 63 -18.91 -3.50 -32.86
N ALA A 64 -17.62 -3.69 -32.56
CA ALA A 64 -16.70 -4.30 -33.50
C ALA A 64 -17.07 -5.79 -33.62
N LEU A 65 -17.55 -6.20 -34.79
CA LEU A 65 -17.68 -7.60 -35.16
C LEU A 65 -16.27 -8.21 -35.24
N GLU A 66 -16.01 -9.20 -34.40
CA GLU A 66 -14.83 -10.06 -34.51
C GLU A 66 -14.92 -10.84 -35.84
N VAL A 67 -14.13 -10.42 -36.83
CA VAL A 67 -13.74 -11.28 -37.94
C VAL A 67 -12.72 -12.26 -37.36
N SER A 68 -13.12 -13.53 -37.25
CA SER A 68 -12.22 -14.64 -36.92
C SER A 68 -11.27 -14.89 -38.10
N ASP A 69 -10.17 -14.14 -38.13
CA ASP A 69 -8.98 -14.48 -38.91
C ASP A 69 -8.03 -15.28 -38.01
N ASP A 70 -8.10 -16.61 -38.15
CA ASP A 70 -7.42 -17.61 -37.33
C ASP A 70 -5.92 -17.73 -37.67
N SER A 71 -5.29 -16.60 -38.06
CA SER A 71 -3.88 -16.52 -38.44
C SER A 71 -3.09 -15.44 -37.68
N GLN A 72 -3.69 -14.76 -36.70
CA GLN A 72 -2.96 -13.85 -35.80
C GLN A 72 -2.66 -14.51 -34.45
N GLY A 73 -1.38 -14.80 -34.18
CA GLY A 73 -0.93 -15.20 -32.85
C GLY A 73 -1.50 -14.27 -31.77
N SER A 74 -2.00 -14.85 -30.67
CA SER A 74 -2.87 -14.17 -29.71
C SER A 74 -2.47 -12.72 -29.44
N VAL A 75 -3.32 -11.78 -29.84
CA VAL A 75 -3.17 -10.33 -29.57
C VAL A 75 -3.04 -10.05 -28.06
N ILE A 76 -3.46 -11.00 -27.23
CA ILE A 76 -3.43 -10.95 -25.78
C ILE A 76 -2.26 -11.76 -25.23
N GLU A 77 -1.36 -11.11 -24.50
CA GLU A 77 -0.30 -11.71 -23.72
C GLU A 77 -0.74 -11.89 -22.26
N SER A 78 -0.37 -13.02 -21.66
CA SER A 78 -0.56 -13.27 -20.23
C SER A 78 0.52 -12.55 -19.41
N ARG A 79 0.10 -12.02 -18.26
CA ARG A 79 0.95 -11.38 -17.26
C ARG A 79 0.93 -12.19 -15.98
N SER A 80 1.75 -11.78 -15.02
CA SER A 80 1.78 -12.41 -13.70
C SER A 80 1.94 -11.40 -12.59
N ALA A 81 1.52 -11.79 -11.40
CA ALA A 81 1.79 -11.10 -10.16
C ALA A 81 2.70 -11.97 -9.28
N LYS A 82 3.23 -11.41 -8.19
CA LYS A 82 4.17 -12.10 -7.31
C LYS A 82 3.81 -11.87 -5.85
N LEU A 83 3.82 -12.94 -5.06
CA LEU A 83 3.77 -12.83 -3.60
C LEU A 83 5.13 -12.35 -3.08
N ILE A 84 5.18 -11.12 -2.59
CA ILE A 84 6.44 -10.51 -2.11
C ILE A 84 6.59 -10.58 -0.58
N PHE A 85 5.49 -10.79 0.14
CA PHE A 85 5.46 -10.99 1.58
C PHE A 85 4.44 -12.05 1.95
N VAL A 86 4.78 -12.92 2.92
CA VAL A 86 3.89 -13.95 3.48
C VAL A 86 4.23 -14.08 4.97
N LYS A 87 3.24 -13.91 5.85
CA LYS A 87 3.33 -14.17 7.29
C LYS A 87 2.16 -15.03 7.75
N GLY A 88 2.39 -15.90 8.73
CA GLY A 88 1.35 -16.77 9.27
C GLY A 88 0.90 -17.85 8.29
N ASN A 89 -0.36 -18.29 8.43
CA ASN A 89 -0.94 -19.31 7.57
C ASN A 89 -1.58 -18.69 6.33
N VAL A 90 -0.89 -18.81 5.20
CA VAL A 90 -1.34 -18.38 3.89
C VAL A 90 -1.24 -19.55 2.94
N THR A 91 -2.25 -19.74 2.12
CA THR A 91 -2.30 -20.79 1.10
C THR A 91 -2.68 -20.20 -0.25
N VAL A 92 -2.20 -20.83 -1.32
CA VAL A 92 -2.58 -20.50 -2.69
C VAL A 92 -2.99 -21.79 -3.40
N LYS A 93 -4.07 -21.71 -4.14
CA LYS A 93 -4.53 -22.74 -5.06
C LYS A 93 -4.41 -22.21 -6.49
N SER A 94 -3.59 -22.85 -7.31
CA SER A 94 -3.50 -22.46 -8.71
C SER A 94 -4.72 -22.92 -9.51
N LYS A 95 -5.03 -22.25 -10.63
CA LYS A 95 -6.25 -22.54 -11.43
C LYS A 95 -6.43 -24.03 -11.77
N GLN A 96 -5.33 -24.73 -12.08
CA GLN A 96 -5.33 -26.15 -12.46
C GLN A 96 -5.21 -27.11 -11.25
N GLU A 97 -4.92 -26.58 -10.06
CA GLU A 97 -4.75 -27.39 -8.85
C GLU A 97 -6.09 -27.53 -8.11
N LEU A 98 -6.38 -28.76 -7.66
CA LEU A 98 -7.60 -29.03 -6.88
C LEU A 98 -7.49 -28.61 -5.40
N ARG A 99 -6.27 -28.45 -4.87
CA ARG A 99 -6.03 -28.24 -3.43
C ARG A 99 -5.21 -26.99 -3.16
N PHE A 100 -5.51 -26.32 -2.05
CA PHE A 100 -4.69 -25.24 -1.52
C PHE A 100 -3.35 -25.78 -1.02
N ARG A 101 -2.29 -25.04 -1.32
CA ARG A 101 -0.92 -25.33 -0.86
C ARG A 101 -0.37 -24.14 -0.10
N ARG A 102 0.47 -24.37 0.91
CA ARG A 102 1.11 -23.30 1.68
C ARG A 102 1.84 -22.34 0.74
N ALA A 103 1.57 -21.05 0.90
CA ALA A 103 2.19 -19.99 0.13
C ALA A 103 3.62 -19.76 0.60
N LYS A 104 4.49 -19.40 -0.35
CA LYS A 104 5.87 -18.98 -0.09
C LYS A 104 6.11 -17.64 -0.76
N ARG A 105 6.94 -16.81 -0.14
CA ARG A 105 7.47 -15.59 -0.78
C ARG A 105 8.12 -15.98 -2.11
N GLY A 106 7.90 -15.16 -3.12
CA GLY A 106 8.39 -15.35 -4.47
C GLY A 106 7.46 -16.12 -5.40
N ARG A 107 6.39 -16.75 -4.88
CA ARG A 107 5.41 -17.48 -5.72
C ARG A 107 4.79 -16.54 -6.76
N ILE A 108 4.86 -16.97 -8.01
CA ILE A 108 4.21 -16.31 -9.15
C ILE A 108 2.73 -16.69 -9.13
N LEU A 109 1.88 -15.71 -9.41
CA LEU A 109 0.43 -15.81 -9.45
C LEU A 109 -0.07 -15.47 -10.86
N HIS A 110 -0.96 -16.31 -11.38
CA HIS A 110 -1.58 -16.13 -12.68
C HIS A 110 -3.09 -15.91 -12.56
N GLU A 111 -3.71 -15.57 -13.69
CA GLU A 111 -5.16 -15.53 -13.80
C GLU A 111 -5.81 -16.86 -13.39
N GLY A 112 -6.79 -16.77 -12.49
CA GLY A 112 -7.50 -17.89 -11.89
C GLY A 112 -6.91 -18.39 -10.55
N ASP A 113 -5.71 -17.96 -10.17
CA ASP A 113 -5.12 -18.36 -8.90
C ASP A 113 -5.87 -17.72 -7.73
N SER A 114 -6.07 -18.52 -6.68
CA SER A 114 -6.77 -18.11 -5.46
C SER A 114 -5.82 -18.07 -4.28
N ILE A 115 -5.85 -16.98 -3.51
CA ILE A 115 -5.04 -16.77 -2.30
C ILE A 115 -5.99 -16.75 -1.10
N ARG A 116 -5.65 -17.53 -0.06
CA ARG A 116 -6.36 -17.55 1.21
C ARG A 116 -5.40 -17.27 2.36
N THR A 117 -5.72 -16.27 3.16
CA THR A 117 -5.10 -15.99 4.45
C THR A 117 -6.03 -16.47 5.55
N TYR A 118 -5.48 -17.14 6.56
CA TYR A 118 -6.22 -17.55 7.76
C TYR A 118 -5.96 -16.54 8.88
N SER A 119 -6.47 -16.80 10.08
CA SER A 119 -6.17 -16.00 11.27
C SER A 119 -4.66 -15.79 11.46
N GLY A 120 -4.26 -14.53 11.67
CA GLY A 120 -2.85 -14.11 11.73
C GLY A 120 -2.07 -14.22 10.42
N GLY A 121 -2.72 -14.60 9.31
CA GLY A 121 -2.15 -14.72 7.98
C GLY A 121 -2.15 -13.39 7.22
N TYR A 122 -1.01 -13.01 6.67
CA TYR A 122 -0.86 -11.81 5.85
C TYR A 122 -0.10 -12.14 4.58
N ALA A 123 -0.51 -11.53 3.47
CA ALA A 123 0.18 -11.67 2.21
C ALA A 123 0.21 -10.36 1.44
N GLU A 124 1.34 -10.01 0.85
CA GLU A 124 1.40 -8.89 -0.09
C GLU A 124 1.69 -9.41 -1.50
N VAL A 125 0.84 -9.02 -2.43
CA VAL A 125 0.97 -9.30 -3.87
C VAL A 125 1.40 -8.02 -4.56
N THR A 126 2.46 -8.11 -5.38
CA THR A 126 2.85 -7.06 -6.33
C THR A 126 2.56 -7.53 -7.74
N PHE A 127 1.88 -6.69 -8.50
CA PHE A 127 1.59 -6.89 -9.92
C PHE A 127 2.76 -6.37 -10.77
N ASP A 128 2.93 -6.87 -11.99
CA ASP A 128 4.00 -6.44 -12.91
C ASP A 128 3.87 -4.98 -13.40
N ASP A 129 2.75 -4.33 -13.12
CA ASP A 129 2.53 -2.89 -13.32
C ASP A 129 2.89 -2.03 -12.10
N GLY A 130 3.36 -2.65 -11.00
CA GLY A 130 3.76 -1.98 -9.77
C GLY A 130 2.61 -1.71 -8.79
N ASN A 131 1.39 -2.14 -9.11
CA ASN A 131 0.28 -2.13 -8.17
C ASN A 131 0.54 -3.12 -7.03
N ARG A 132 0.07 -2.78 -5.82
CA ARG A 132 0.26 -3.61 -4.63
C ARG A 132 -1.06 -3.89 -3.92
N LEU A 133 -1.19 -5.12 -3.43
CA LEU A 133 -2.34 -5.59 -2.69
C LEU A 133 -1.87 -6.29 -1.41
N MET A 134 -2.20 -5.70 -0.26
CA MET A 134 -2.06 -6.33 1.05
C MET A 134 -3.35 -7.07 1.39
N ILE A 135 -3.24 -8.39 1.51
CA ILE A 135 -4.32 -9.29 1.91
C ILE A 135 -4.19 -9.54 3.40
N LYS A 136 -5.19 -9.08 4.17
CA LYS A 136 -5.24 -9.18 5.63
C LYS A 136 -5.71 -10.57 6.09
N PRO A 137 -5.71 -10.88 7.41
CA PRO A 137 -6.18 -12.16 7.93
C PRO A 137 -7.61 -12.46 7.52
N ASP A 138 -7.91 -13.77 7.45
CA ASP A 138 -9.25 -14.30 7.17
C ASP A 138 -9.83 -13.86 5.82
N SER A 139 -8.94 -13.69 4.82
CA SER A 139 -9.29 -13.26 3.47
C SER A 139 -9.13 -14.34 2.40
N TYR A 140 -9.91 -14.18 1.34
CA TYR A 140 -9.99 -14.99 0.14
C TYR A 140 -10.07 -14.09 -1.09
N VAL A 141 -9.02 -14.12 -1.89
CA VAL A 141 -8.85 -13.30 -3.09
C VAL A 141 -8.58 -14.20 -4.29
N VAL A 142 -9.18 -13.88 -5.43
CA VAL A 142 -8.91 -14.56 -6.71
C VAL A 142 -8.35 -13.55 -7.70
N ILE A 143 -7.25 -13.88 -8.36
CA ILE A 143 -6.74 -13.11 -9.49
C ILE A 143 -7.64 -13.38 -10.69
N ARG A 144 -8.41 -12.40 -11.15
CA ARG A 144 -9.43 -12.56 -12.20
C ARG A 144 -8.95 -12.27 -13.61
N ALA A 145 -8.05 -11.31 -13.78
CA ALA A 145 -7.50 -10.98 -15.08
C ALA A 145 -6.05 -10.51 -14.93
N MET A 146 -5.18 -11.04 -15.78
CA MET A 146 -3.77 -10.61 -15.89
C MET A 146 -3.38 -10.58 -17.37
N LYS A 147 -3.93 -9.61 -18.11
CA LYS A 147 -3.84 -9.56 -19.57
C LYS A 147 -3.18 -8.27 -20.05
N GLN A 148 -2.52 -8.35 -21.19
CA GLN A 148 -1.99 -7.21 -21.94
C GLN A 148 -2.24 -7.39 -23.42
N ASN A 149 -2.65 -6.32 -24.10
CA ASN A 149 -2.62 -6.29 -25.56
C ASN A 149 -1.17 -6.13 -26.04
N ARG A 150 -0.71 -7.03 -26.90
CA ARG A 150 0.67 -7.08 -27.40
C ARG A 150 1.08 -5.83 -28.19
N PHE A 151 0.14 -5.22 -28.90
CA PHE A 151 0.39 -4.06 -29.76
C PHE A 151 0.19 -2.74 -29.01
N THR A 152 -0.98 -2.54 -28.40
CA THR A 152 -1.29 -1.28 -27.71
C THR A 152 -0.62 -1.16 -26.34
N LYS A 153 -0.11 -2.27 -25.80
CA LYS A 153 0.43 -2.40 -24.44
C LYS A 153 -0.59 -2.08 -23.33
N ILE A 154 -1.87 -1.97 -23.68
CA ILE A 154 -2.96 -1.77 -22.72
C ILE A 154 -3.02 -2.99 -21.80
N LYS A 155 -3.04 -2.71 -20.49
CA LYS A 155 -2.98 -3.69 -19.42
C LYS A 155 -4.33 -3.77 -18.71
N LYS A 156 -4.87 -4.97 -18.54
CA LYS A 156 -6.06 -5.24 -17.71
C LYS A 156 -5.68 -6.15 -16.56
N SER A 157 -5.80 -5.62 -15.35
CA SER A 157 -5.54 -6.33 -14.10
C SER A 157 -6.84 -6.38 -13.29
N SER A 158 -7.23 -7.55 -12.78
CA SER A 158 -8.43 -7.64 -11.94
C SER A 158 -8.29 -8.65 -10.82
N ILE A 159 -8.89 -8.35 -9.67
CA ILE A 159 -9.05 -9.26 -8.55
C ILE A 159 -10.52 -9.39 -8.14
N ASN A 160 -10.87 -10.51 -7.52
CA ASN A 160 -12.13 -10.71 -6.82
C ASN A 160 -11.84 -10.90 -5.32
N LEU A 161 -12.36 -10.00 -4.49
CA LEU A 161 -12.38 -10.15 -3.04
C LEU A 161 -13.72 -10.75 -2.60
N GLN A 162 -13.71 -11.97 -2.05
CA GLN A 162 -14.94 -12.61 -1.57
C GLN A 162 -15.16 -12.47 -0.07
N GLN A 163 -14.07 -12.26 0.67
CA GLN A 163 -13.97 -12.10 2.12
C GLN A 163 -12.49 -11.81 2.47
N SER A 164 -12.08 -11.21 3.58
CA SER A 164 -12.75 -10.10 4.23
C SER A 164 -12.07 -8.81 3.77
N ASP A 165 -10.81 -8.59 4.12
CA ASP A 165 -10.14 -7.30 4.03
C ASP A 165 -8.94 -7.32 3.08
N VAL A 166 -8.86 -6.31 2.23
CA VAL A 166 -7.67 -5.99 1.43
C VAL A 166 -7.39 -4.49 1.45
N GLU A 167 -6.11 -4.14 1.42
CA GLU A 167 -5.65 -2.78 1.11
C GLU A 167 -4.94 -2.79 -0.23
N ALA A 168 -5.30 -1.89 -1.13
CA ALA A 168 -4.69 -1.79 -2.46
C ALA A 168 -4.10 -0.39 -2.68
N THR A 169 -2.91 -0.35 -3.28
CA THR A 169 -2.30 0.86 -3.81
C THR A 169 -2.15 0.70 -5.31
N ILE A 170 -2.99 1.40 -6.05
CA ILE A 170 -3.01 1.40 -7.50
C ILE A 170 -2.31 2.66 -7.99
N ARG A 171 -1.31 2.48 -8.85
CA ARG A 171 -0.53 3.56 -9.45
C ARG A 171 -1.13 3.94 -10.78
N ARG A 172 -0.99 5.23 -11.12
CA ARG A 172 -1.37 5.73 -12.44
C ARG A 172 -0.77 4.85 -13.55
N PRO A 173 -1.59 4.33 -14.49
CA PRO A 173 -1.09 3.49 -15.56
C PRO A 173 -0.16 4.28 -16.49
N LYS A 174 0.91 3.64 -16.95
CA LYS A 174 1.83 4.22 -17.95
C LYS A 174 1.24 4.25 -19.36
N VAL A 175 0.24 3.41 -19.63
CA VAL A 175 -0.43 3.29 -20.93
C VAL A 175 -1.90 3.62 -20.75
N ALA A 176 -2.38 4.63 -21.48
CA ALA A 176 -3.79 5.05 -21.46
C ALA A 176 -4.73 3.90 -21.83
N GLY A 177 -5.87 3.82 -21.15
CA GLY A 177 -6.82 2.71 -21.29
C GLY A 177 -6.48 1.45 -20.49
N SER A 178 -5.33 1.40 -19.81
CA SER A 178 -5.06 0.33 -18.85
C SER A 178 -5.90 0.52 -17.59
N GLU A 179 -6.43 -0.58 -17.05
CA GLU A 179 -7.34 -0.55 -15.91
C GLU A 179 -6.95 -1.58 -14.83
N PHE A 180 -7.19 -1.20 -13.57
CA PHE A 180 -7.19 -2.13 -12.45
C PHE A 180 -8.61 -2.22 -11.87
N VAL A 181 -9.17 -3.43 -11.83
CA VAL A 181 -10.56 -3.66 -11.40
C VAL A 181 -10.62 -4.54 -10.16
N ILE A 182 -11.20 -4.03 -9.07
CA ILE A 182 -11.51 -4.82 -7.88
C ILE A 182 -12.99 -5.18 -7.90
N VAL A 183 -13.29 -6.48 -7.88
CA VAL A 183 -14.65 -7.00 -7.83
C VAL A 183 -14.93 -7.49 -6.42
N THR A 184 -16.06 -7.10 -5.86
CA THR A 184 -16.64 -7.67 -4.64
C THR A 184 -17.99 -8.35 -5.00
N PRO A 185 -18.67 -9.03 -4.06
CA PRO A 185 -19.99 -9.58 -4.33
C PRO A 185 -21.03 -8.54 -4.73
N THR A 186 -20.86 -7.28 -4.34
CA THR A 186 -21.87 -6.23 -4.51
C THR A 186 -21.45 -5.07 -5.42
N ALA A 187 -20.20 -5.03 -5.88
CA ALA A 187 -19.71 -3.93 -6.70
C ALA A 187 -18.50 -4.28 -7.60
N HIS A 188 -18.35 -3.51 -8.66
CA HIS A 188 -17.16 -3.47 -9.51
C HIS A 188 -16.49 -2.10 -9.40
N ALA A 189 -15.25 -2.08 -8.93
CA ALA A 189 -14.47 -0.86 -8.74
C ALA A 189 -13.39 -0.75 -9.82
N THR A 190 -13.52 0.23 -10.71
CA THR A 190 -12.49 0.57 -11.71
C THR A 190 -11.61 1.68 -11.16
N ILE A 191 -10.30 1.41 -11.12
CA ILE A 191 -9.32 2.25 -10.44
C ILE A 191 -8.17 2.59 -11.41
N SER A 192 -7.95 3.88 -11.61
CA SER A 192 -6.80 4.40 -12.35
C SER A 192 -5.63 4.72 -11.43
N GLU A 193 -5.89 5.40 -10.33
CA GLU A 193 -4.89 5.76 -9.31
C GLU A 193 -5.62 5.96 -7.98
N ALA A 194 -5.36 5.09 -7.01
CA ALA A 194 -5.96 5.24 -5.69
C ALA A 194 -5.22 4.44 -4.61
N LYS A 195 -5.36 4.88 -3.36
CA LYS A 195 -5.08 4.07 -2.18
C LYS A 195 -6.41 3.74 -1.51
N VAL A 196 -6.74 2.45 -1.39
CA VAL A 196 -8.05 2.00 -0.94
C VAL A 196 -7.95 0.88 0.08
N ALA A 197 -8.93 0.81 0.99
CA ALA A 197 -9.20 -0.38 1.80
C ALA A 197 -10.60 -0.88 1.48
N ILE A 198 -10.74 -2.18 1.26
CA ILE A 198 -12.01 -2.84 0.98
C ILE A 198 -12.22 -3.93 2.01
N ARG A 199 -13.42 -3.99 2.58
CA ARG A 199 -13.91 -5.07 3.42
C ARG A 199 -15.16 -5.68 2.82
N VAL A 200 -15.23 -7.00 2.77
CA VAL A 200 -16.44 -7.78 2.52
C VAL A 200 -16.81 -8.53 3.81
N THR A 201 -18.00 -8.29 4.34
CA THR A 201 -18.48 -8.93 5.57
C THR A 201 -18.91 -10.38 5.31
N LYS A 202 -19.25 -11.13 6.37
CA LYS A 202 -19.79 -12.49 6.23
C LYS A 202 -21.14 -12.47 5.52
N GLU A 203 -21.92 -11.41 5.75
CA GLU A 203 -23.23 -11.11 5.19
C GLU A 203 -23.14 -10.57 3.76
N LYS A 204 -21.94 -10.51 3.17
CA LYS A 204 -21.67 -10.04 1.80
C LYS A 204 -21.90 -8.55 1.57
N GLU A 205 -22.00 -7.75 2.62
CA GLU A 205 -21.89 -6.30 2.50
C GLU A 205 -20.46 -5.93 2.11
N SER A 206 -20.32 -4.92 1.24
CA SER A 206 -19.02 -4.34 0.89
C SER A 206 -18.88 -2.96 1.50
N ARG A 207 -17.73 -2.69 2.12
CA ARG A 207 -17.33 -1.36 2.57
C ARG A 207 -16.02 -0.99 1.90
N MET A 208 -16.00 0.12 1.16
CA MET A 208 -14.80 0.64 0.54
C MET A 208 -14.45 1.99 1.18
N LYS A 209 -13.17 2.19 1.45
CA LYS A 209 -12.57 3.46 1.86
C LYS A 209 -11.56 3.88 0.82
N VAL A 210 -11.69 5.09 0.30
CA VAL A 210 -10.75 5.71 -0.63
C VAL A 210 -9.97 6.75 0.14
N PHE A 211 -8.68 6.49 0.34
CA PHE A 211 -7.79 7.33 1.11
C PHE A 211 -7.06 8.36 0.26
N LYS A 212 -6.85 8.06 -1.02
CA LYS A 212 -6.27 8.94 -2.03
C LYS A 212 -6.82 8.58 -3.40
N GLY A 213 -6.94 9.57 -4.29
CA GLY A 213 -7.40 9.38 -5.67
C GLY A 213 -8.91 9.17 -5.77
N THR A 214 -9.35 8.57 -6.88
CA THR A 214 -10.76 8.43 -7.23
C THR A 214 -11.05 7.02 -7.71
N VAL A 215 -12.22 6.50 -7.35
CA VAL A 215 -12.70 5.18 -7.75
C VAL A 215 -14.07 5.30 -8.40
N ALA A 216 -14.20 4.76 -9.61
CA ALA A 216 -15.49 4.58 -10.25
C ALA A 216 -16.08 3.22 -9.83
N LEU A 217 -17.23 3.25 -9.16
CA LEU A 217 -17.97 2.07 -8.72
C LEU A 217 -19.20 1.85 -9.58
N GLN A 218 -19.36 0.61 -10.04
CA GLN A 218 -20.61 0.09 -10.58
C GLN A 218 -21.26 -0.80 -9.51
N VAL A 219 -22.47 -0.43 -9.10
CA VAL A 219 -23.24 -1.09 -8.04
C VAL A 219 -24.62 -1.41 -8.60
N GLY A 220 -24.87 -2.68 -8.95
CA GLY A 220 -26.03 -3.02 -9.78
C GLY A 220 -26.01 -2.22 -11.09
N THR A 221 -27.06 -1.42 -11.33
CA THR A 221 -27.13 -0.49 -12.47
C THR A 221 -26.52 0.88 -12.21
N ASP A 222 -26.29 1.22 -10.94
CA ASP A 222 -25.86 2.55 -10.54
C ASP A 222 -24.36 2.74 -10.73
N LYS A 223 -23.98 3.95 -11.15
CA LYS A 223 -22.60 4.41 -11.23
C LYS A 223 -22.36 5.46 -10.16
N VAL A 224 -21.39 5.21 -9.31
CA VAL A 224 -21.03 6.08 -8.19
C VAL A 224 -19.54 6.35 -8.23
N GLU A 225 -19.15 7.60 -8.07
CA GLU A 225 -17.76 7.98 -7.91
C GLU A 225 -17.46 8.22 -6.44
N ILE A 226 -16.39 7.59 -5.93
CA ILE A 226 -15.91 7.80 -4.56
C ILE A 226 -14.54 8.45 -4.63
N THR A 227 -14.41 9.57 -3.94
CA THR A 227 -13.21 10.41 -4.00
C THR A 227 -12.38 10.29 -2.72
N GLU A 228 -11.26 11.01 -2.68
CA GLU A 228 -10.31 11.00 -1.58
C GLU A 228 -10.97 11.32 -0.22
N ASN A 229 -10.58 10.56 0.80
CA ASN A 229 -11.13 10.60 2.15
C ASN A 229 -12.64 10.37 2.17
N GLN A 230 -13.15 9.47 1.34
CA GLN A 230 -14.54 9.02 1.41
C GLN A 230 -14.63 7.51 1.65
N SER A 231 -15.75 7.11 2.20
CA SER A 231 -16.14 5.71 2.35
C SER A 231 -17.52 5.50 1.76
N VAL A 232 -17.76 4.28 1.28
CA VAL A 232 -19.06 3.82 0.83
C VAL A 232 -19.38 2.47 1.47
N THR A 233 -20.62 2.32 1.90
CA THR A 233 -21.20 1.06 2.36
C THR A 233 -22.25 0.62 1.36
N ILE A 234 -22.13 -0.64 0.92
CA ILE A 234 -23.00 -1.27 -0.07
C ILE A 234 -23.57 -2.53 0.56
N SER A 235 -24.89 -2.60 0.66
CA SER A 235 -25.59 -3.76 1.20
C SER A 235 -25.48 -4.97 0.30
N HIS A 236 -25.81 -6.15 0.84
CA HIS A 236 -25.72 -7.45 0.17
C HIS A 236 -26.59 -7.56 -1.10
N ASP A 237 -27.64 -6.74 -1.22
CA ASP A 237 -28.52 -6.61 -2.39
C ASP A 237 -27.96 -5.64 -3.46
N SER A 238 -26.70 -5.22 -3.33
CA SER A 238 -26.04 -4.28 -4.26
C SER A 238 -26.75 -2.93 -4.35
N ARG A 239 -27.09 -2.36 -3.21
CA ARG A 239 -27.59 -0.98 -3.07
C ARG A 239 -26.61 -0.15 -2.27
N VAL A 240 -26.39 1.09 -2.69
CA VAL A 240 -25.57 2.03 -1.92
C VAL A 240 -26.38 2.50 -0.71
N GLU A 241 -25.89 2.21 0.49
CA GLU A 241 -26.54 2.62 1.73
C GLU A 241 -26.05 3.98 2.21
N GLU A 242 -24.74 4.17 2.14
CA GLU A 242 -24.12 5.35 2.75
C GLU A 242 -22.83 5.73 2.03
N ILE A 243 -22.65 7.02 1.76
CA ILE A 243 -21.37 7.62 1.39
C ILE A 243 -21.03 8.67 2.44
N LYS A 244 -19.82 8.61 3.00
CA LYS A 244 -19.37 9.50 4.08
C LYS A 244 -17.92 9.91 3.93
N ASP A 245 -17.65 11.15 4.32
CA ASP A 245 -16.29 11.64 4.47
C ASP A 245 -15.59 10.96 5.66
N LEU A 246 -14.30 10.74 5.48
CA LEU A 246 -13.36 10.20 6.44
C LEU A 246 -12.45 11.33 6.90
N PRO A 247 -12.00 11.29 8.17
CA PRO A 247 -11.01 12.23 8.64
C PRO A 247 -9.66 11.99 7.94
N PRO A 248 -8.89 13.06 7.66
CA PRO A 248 -7.55 12.89 7.07
C PRO A 248 -6.59 12.23 8.08
N PRO A 249 -5.50 11.60 7.59
CA PRO A 249 -4.48 11.04 8.45
C PRO A 249 -3.73 12.13 9.23
N PRO A 250 -3.34 11.89 10.50
CA PRO A 250 -2.44 12.79 11.22
C PRO A 250 -1.05 12.84 10.58
N VAL A 251 -0.37 13.98 10.75
CA VAL A 251 1.05 14.11 10.36
C VAL A 251 1.91 13.79 11.58
N LEU A 252 2.81 12.81 11.45
CA LEU A 252 3.72 12.44 12.54
C LEU A 252 4.72 13.58 12.82
N ASP A 253 4.98 13.84 14.10
CA ASP A 253 5.80 14.98 14.55
C ASP A 253 7.09 14.50 15.24
N HIS A 254 6.97 13.72 16.32
CA HIS A 254 8.12 13.14 17.02
C HIS A 254 7.90 11.66 17.38
N PRO A 255 8.96 10.85 17.42
CA PRO A 255 10.31 11.17 17.00
C PRO A 255 10.42 11.42 15.48
N GLU A 256 11.53 12.04 15.09
CA GLU A 256 11.93 12.10 13.69
C GLU A 256 12.11 10.69 13.12
N ASN A 257 11.99 10.57 11.80
CA ASN A 257 12.21 9.29 11.15
C ASN A 257 13.67 8.84 11.33
N LEU A 258 13.87 7.57 11.67
CA LEU A 258 15.16 6.94 11.98
C LEU A 258 15.84 7.44 13.28
N ALA A 259 15.09 8.05 14.20
CA ALA A 259 15.65 8.42 15.50
C ALA A 259 16.18 7.19 16.27
N GLU A 260 17.31 7.36 16.95
CA GLU A 260 17.89 6.35 17.85
C GLU A 260 17.79 6.80 19.30
N PHE A 261 17.33 5.90 20.15
CA PHE A 261 17.26 6.12 21.59
C PHE A 261 18.15 5.14 22.33
N PHE A 262 18.93 5.65 23.27
CA PHE A 262 19.76 4.85 24.16
C PHE A 262 19.19 4.95 25.57
N PHE A 263 19.04 3.81 26.23
CA PHE A 263 18.58 3.75 27.61
C PHE A 263 19.42 2.76 28.42
N LYS A 264 19.69 3.09 29.69
CA LYS A 264 20.43 2.20 30.60
C LYS A 264 19.68 0.90 30.94
N SER A 265 18.34 0.96 30.96
CA SER A 265 17.49 -0.18 31.29
C SER A 265 16.09 -0.05 30.68
N LEU A 266 15.37 -1.17 30.60
CA LEU A 266 13.99 -1.22 30.10
C LEU A 266 13.02 -0.39 30.96
N ASN A 267 13.22 -0.35 32.28
CA ASN A 267 12.33 0.35 33.20
C ASN A 267 12.46 1.89 33.08
N GLY A 268 13.65 2.37 32.71
CA GLY A 268 13.89 3.78 32.43
C GLY A 268 13.48 4.21 31.02
N MET A 269 13.16 3.26 30.14
CA MET A 269 12.81 3.55 28.75
C MET A 269 11.43 4.21 28.67
N LYS A 270 11.43 5.49 28.29
CA LYS A 270 10.23 6.26 27.98
C LYS A 270 10.47 7.03 26.70
N THR A 271 9.62 6.81 25.71
CA THR A 271 9.63 7.54 24.45
C THR A 271 8.28 8.21 24.27
N VAL A 272 8.29 9.48 23.87
CA VAL A 272 7.07 10.20 23.52
C VAL A 272 6.87 10.10 22.01
N LEU A 273 5.70 9.58 21.61
CA LEU A 273 5.23 9.64 20.23
C LEU A 273 4.25 10.80 20.13
N LYS A 274 4.47 11.73 19.20
CA LYS A 274 3.62 12.91 18.96
C LYS A 274 3.28 13.04 17.49
N TRP A 275 2.08 13.54 17.23
CA TRP A 275 1.62 13.87 15.88
C TRP A 275 0.90 15.21 15.93
N ARG A 276 0.66 15.81 14.77
CA ARG A 276 -0.12 17.04 14.67
C ARG A 276 -1.60 16.73 14.90
N PRO A 277 -2.32 17.54 15.68
CA PRO A 277 -3.76 17.36 15.86
C PRO A 277 -4.47 17.51 14.51
N VAL A 278 -5.47 16.66 14.28
CA VAL A 278 -6.38 16.79 13.15
C VAL A 278 -7.60 17.60 13.61
N PRO A 279 -8.11 18.57 12.82
CA PRO A 279 -9.32 19.30 13.17
C PRO A 279 -10.52 18.36 13.33
N LYS A 280 -11.46 18.70 14.22
CA LYS A 280 -12.72 18.00 14.57
C LYS A 280 -12.59 16.93 15.68
N ASN A 281 -13.73 16.56 16.26
CA ASN A 281 -13.94 15.60 17.36
C ASN A 281 -13.56 14.15 16.99
N VAL A 282 -12.29 13.93 16.67
CA VAL A 282 -11.74 12.61 16.37
C VAL A 282 -10.97 12.05 17.55
N LYS A 283 -10.88 10.73 17.61
CA LYS A 283 -9.91 10.00 18.43
C LYS A 283 -8.81 9.45 17.54
N TYR A 284 -7.69 9.08 18.14
CA TYR A 284 -6.58 8.47 17.41
C TYR A 284 -6.45 6.99 17.74
N ARG A 285 -5.98 6.23 16.76
CA ARG A 285 -5.38 4.92 16.98
C ARG A 285 -3.92 4.94 16.58
N LEU A 286 -3.07 4.57 17.53
CA LEU A 286 -1.64 4.37 17.37
C LEU A 286 -1.36 2.89 17.14
N GLN A 287 -0.49 2.60 16.18
CA GLN A 287 0.12 1.29 16.00
C GLN A 287 1.64 1.42 16.05
N VAL A 288 2.29 0.54 16.81
CA VAL A 288 3.74 0.31 16.82
C VAL A 288 3.98 -1.16 16.52
N ALA A 289 4.82 -1.46 15.52
CA ALA A 289 5.09 -2.79 15.01
C ALA A 289 6.59 -3.05 14.85
N LEU A 290 6.96 -4.32 14.73
CA LEU A 290 8.34 -4.76 14.44
C LEU A 290 8.65 -4.87 12.94
N ASP A 291 7.64 -4.69 12.08
CA ASP A 291 7.77 -4.81 10.63
C ASP A 291 7.04 -3.68 9.89
N PRO A 292 7.49 -3.30 8.68
CA PRO A 292 6.91 -2.21 7.91
C PRO A 292 5.51 -2.53 7.34
N PHE A 293 5.10 -3.81 7.35
CA PHE A 293 3.78 -4.24 6.88
C PHE A 293 2.72 -4.19 7.99
N PHE A 294 3.12 -3.83 9.22
CA PHE A 294 2.25 -3.77 10.39
C PHE A 294 1.52 -5.10 10.61
N THR A 295 2.30 -6.18 10.69
CA THR A 295 1.80 -7.54 10.91
C THR A 295 2.29 -8.13 12.24
N ASP A 296 3.24 -7.48 12.90
CA ASP A 296 3.80 -7.80 14.21
C ASP A 296 3.62 -6.62 15.17
N PHE A 297 2.45 -6.50 15.76
CA PHE A 297 2.15 -5.38 16.64
C PHE A 297 2.75 -5.58 18.03
N VAL A 298 3.43 -4.54 18.51
CA VAL A 298 3.92 -4.44 19.90
C VAL A 298 3.01 -3.56 20.73
N ILE A 299 2.49 -2.48 20.13
CA ILE A 299 1.53 -1.58 20.77
C ILE A 299 0.41 -1.28 19.79
N VAL A 300 -0.82 -1.47 20.24
CA VAL A 300 -2.02 -0.91 19.60
C VAL A 300 -2.79 -0.16 20.67
N ARG A 301 -2.98 1.15 20.50
CA ARG A 301 -3.80 1.98 21.40
C ARG A 301 -4.87 2.66 20.56
N THR A 302 -6.12 2.59 20.98
CA THR A 302 -7.27 3.19 20.29
C THR A 302 -8.00 4.12 21.26
N GLY A 303 -8.68 5.14 20.74
CA GLY A 303 -9.49 6.05 21.57
C GLY A 303 -8.67 7.17 22.22
N LEU A 304 -7.44 7.43 21.75
CA LEU A 304 -6.60 8.49 22.28
C LEU A 304 -7.20 9.86 21.92
N SER A 305 -7.39 10.74 22.91
CA SER A 305 -7.87 12.11 22.70
C SER A 305 -6.72 13.07 22.37
N GLU A 306 -5.59 12.88 23.02
CA GLU A 306 -4.42 13.75 22.89
C GLU A 306 -3.58 13.37 21.66
N PRO A 307 -2.97 14.35 20.97
CA PRO A 307 -2.14 14.12 19.80
C PRO A 307 -0.72 13.65 20.17
N GLY A 308 -0.61 12.82 21.21
CA GLY A 308 0.64 12.26 21.67
C GLY A 308 0.48 11.30 22.83
N VAL A 309 1.46 10.43 23.00
CA VAL A 309 1.44 9.41 24.04
C VAL A 309 2.85 9.02 24.48
N VAL A 310 3.00 8.74 25.77
CA VAL A 310 4.22 8.12 26.30
C VAL A 310 4.10 6.61 26.19
N ILE A 311 5.11 6.00 25.57
CA ILE A 311 5.29 4.55 25.51
C ILE A 311 6.53 4.15 26.31
N GLN A 312 6.51 2.93 26.83
CA GLN A 312 7.54 2.39 27.71
C GLN A 312 7.69 0.89 27.50
N GLY A 313 8.77 0.30 28.00
CA GLY A 313 8.96 -1.16 28.03
C GLY A 313 9.28 -1.78 26.66
N LEU A 314 9.71 -0.98 25.67
CA LEU A 314 10.23 -1.53 24.42
C LEU A 314 11.64 -2.10 24.64
N LYS A 315 11.87 -3.30 24.11
CA LYS A 315 13.18 -3.93 24.08
C LYS A 315 14.10 -3.25 23.05
N SER A 316 15.37 -3.63 23.03
CA SER A 316 16.24 -3.20 21.93
C SER A 316 15.71 -3.74 20.61
N GLY A 317 15.61 -2.88 19.60
CA GLY A 317 15.01 -3.23 18.32
C GLY A 317 14.65 -2.02 17.46
N ILE A 318 14.22 -2.30 16.23
CA ILE A 318 13.71 -1.33 15.28
C ILE A 318 12.18 -1.40 15.32
N TYR A 319 11.55 -0.23 15.38
CA TYR A 319 10.10 -0.09 15.51
C TYR A 319 9.55 0.79 14.41
N TYR A 320 8.43 0.37 13.84
CA TYR A 320 7.64 1.09 12.85
C TYR A 320 6.38 1.60 13.54
N TRP A 321 6.06 2.88 13.40
CA TRP A 321 4.85 3.42 14.01
C TRP A 321 4.08 4.33 13.08
N ARG A 322 2.75 4.30 13.22
CA ARG A 322 1.80 5.09 12.44
C ARG A 322 0.56 5.38 13.26
N VAL A 323 -0.17 6.42 12.87
CA VAL A 323 -1.38 6.87 13.56
C VAL A 323 -2.49 7.10 12.54
N ASN A 324 -3.72 6.72 12.85
CA ASN A 324 -4.91 7.15 12.12
C ASN A 324 -5.92 7.84 13.03
N THR A 325 -6.88 8.51 12.41
CA THR A 325 -8.02 9.17 13.03
C THR A 325 -9.26 8.29 12.99
N ILE A 326 -10.12 8.44 13.99
CA ILE A 326 -11.39 7.73 14.16
C ILE A 326 -12.46 8.77 14.53
N THR A 327 -13.56 8.84 13.78
CA THR A 327 -14.69 9.73 14.12
C THR A 327 -15.50 9.21 15.31
N SER A 328 -16.40 10.03 15.85
CA SER A 328 -17.36 9.65 16.89
C SER A 328 -18.22 8.44 16.50
N GLU A 329 -18.50 8.26 15.21
CA GLU A 329 -19.28 7.14 14.67
C GLU A 329 -18.40 5.90 14.38
N GLY A 330 -17.12 5.92 14.77
CA GLY A 330 -16.19 4.81 14.59
C GLY A 330 -15.59 4.71 13.18
N ARG A 331 -15.75 5.74 12.33
CA ARG A 331 -15.16 5.72 10.98
C ARG A 331 -13.69 6.05 11.04
N GLU A 332 -12.86 5.16 10.50
CA GLU A 332 -11.42 5.33 10.51
C GLU A 332 -10.90 5.86 9.17
N GLY A 333 -10.10 6.93 9.23
CA GLY A 333 -9.34 7.47 8.11
C GLY A 333 -8.09 6.65 7.78
N ASP A 334 -7.30 7.14 6.83
CA ASP A 334 -6.02 6.52 6.49
C ASP A 334 -5.05 6.59 7.68
N PHE A 335 -4.10 5.68 7.71
CA PHE A 335 -2.92 5.86 8.53
C PHE A 335 -1.99 6.90 7.92
N SER A 336 -1.32 7.64 8.79
CA SER A 336 -0.12 8.39 8.43
C SER A 336 0.88 7.49 7.70
N ASP A 337 1.76 8.10 6.91
CA ASP A 337 3.01 7.44 6.58
C ASP A 337 3.70 7.03 7.90
N TYR A 338 4.30 5.85 7.90
CA TYR A 338 4.97 5.38 9.11
C TYR A 338 6.32 6.07 9.27
N ARG A 339 6.75 6.21 10.52
CA ARG A 339 8.13 6.52 10.87
C ARG A 339 8.78 5.34 11.56
N VAL A 340 10.10 5.34 11.53
CA VAL A 340 10.94 4.31 12.14
C VAL A 340 11.72 4.94 13.29
N PHE A 341 11.90 4.20 14.38
CA PHE A 341 12.88 4.55 15.41
C PHE A 341 13.55 3.28 15.94
N LYS A 342 14.74 3.43 16.50
CA LYS A 342 15.51 2.34 17.10
C LYS A 342 15.67 2.58 18.58
N VAL A 343 15.51 1.51 19.35
CA VAL A 343 15.77 1.48 20.79
C VAL A 343 17.00 0.63 21.03
N THR A 344 17.95 1.13 21.81
CA THR A 344 19.14 0.42 22.25
C THR A 344 19.20 0.46 23.77
N ILE A 345 19.28 -0.71 24.41
CA ILE A 345 19.55 -0.80 25.84
C ILE A 345 21.05 -0.91 26.00
N ASP A 346 21.69 0.17 26.43
CA ASP A 346 23.13 0.25 26.57
C ASP A 346 23.52 0.13 28.04
N LYS A 347 24.29 -0.92 28.35
CA LYS A 347 24.82 -1.20 29.68
C LYS A 347 26.34 -1.18 29.69
N THR A 348 26.97 -0.86 28.57
CA THR A 348 28.42 -0.95 28.40
C THR A 348 29.04 0.34 28.91
N PRO A 349 29.88 0.31 29.95
CA PRO A 349 30.61 1.49 30.36
C PRO A 349 31.57 1.95 29.26
N PRO A 350 31.77 3.27 29.09
CA PRO A 350 32.72 3.77 28.12
C PRO A 350 34.14 3.30 28.45
N PHE A 351 34.96 3.03 27.44
CA PHE A 351 36.36 2.70 27.66
C PHE A 351 37.15 3.91 28.19
N ILE A 352 38.26 3.66 28.88
CA ILE A 352 39.26 4.67 29.23
C ILE A 352 40.61 4.08 28.84
N ARG A 353 41.33 4.76 27.96
CA ARG A 353 42.71 4.46 27.60
C ARG A 353 43.56 5.66 27.98
N LEU A 354 44.47 5.51 28.94
CA LEU A 354 45.38 6.59 29.31
C LEU A 354 46.61 6.54 28.41
N ASP A 355 47.10 7.72 28.05
CA ASP A 355 48.48 7.90 27.63
C ASP A 355 49.39 7.87 28.88
N ASP A 356 50.70 7.98 28.69
CA ASP A 356 51.62 8.17 29.79
C ASP A 356 51.33 9.49 30.53
N ILE A 357 51.31 9.41 31.87
CA ILE A 357 51.16 10.60 32.71
C ILE A 357 52.50 11.34 32.70
N ILE A 358 52.49 12.57 32.19
CA ILE A 358 53.70 13.40 32.14
C ILE A 358 53.80 14.23 33.41
N LEU A 359 54.86 14.03 34.19
CA LEU A 359 55.14 14.80 35.40
C LEU A 359 56.00 16.03 35.09
N LEU A 360 55.62 17.18 35.65
CA LEU A 360 56.31 18.45 35.46
C LEU A 360 56.52 19.12 36.83
N LYS A 361 57.74 19.58 37.12
CA LYS A 361 58.02 20.40 38.31
C LYS A 361 58.19 21.86 37.87
N VAL A 362 57.26 22.72 38.28
CA VAL A 362 57.26 24.14 37.90
C VAL A 362 57.24 24.98 39.18
N ALA A 363 58.27 25.82 39.38
CA ALA A 363 58.43 26.66 40.57
C ALA A 363 58.25 25.87 41.89
N GLY A 364 58.87 24.69 41.98
CA GLY A 364 58.80 23.82 43.16
C GLY A 364 57.51 22.99 43.30
N THR A 365 56.47 23.26 42.51
CA THR A 365 55.20 22.53 42.55
C THR A 365 55.17 21.39 41.53
N LEU A 366 54.83 20.18 41.97
CA LEU A 366 54.63 19.03 41.09
C LEU A 366 53.25 19.11 40.40
N LYS A 367 53.26 18.95 39.08
CA LYS A 367 52.10 18.89 38.20
C LYS A 367 52.11 17.59 37.42
N ALA A 368 50.93 17.11 37.02
CA ALA A 368 50.80 15.95 36.14
C ALA A 368 49.84 16.25 35.00
N GLN A 369 50.30 16.02 33.78
CA GLN A 369 49.45 15.96 32.61
C GLN A 369 48.82 14.57 32.54
N VAL A 370 47.50 14.53 32.57
CA VAL A 370 46.74 13.31 32.35
C VAL A 370 46.06 13.46 31.01
N SER A 371 46.44 12.63 30.05
CA SER A 371 45.77 12.54 28.75
C SER A 371 45.36 11.11 28.43
N GLY A 372 44.42 10.99 27.50
CA GLY A 372 43.92 9.71 27.07
C GLY A 372 42.74 9.85 26.14
N GLU A 373 42.04 8.74 25.97
CA GLU A 373 40.90 8.59 25.06
C GLU A 373 39.78 7.80 25.73
N THR A 374 38.55 8.21 25.44
CA THR A 374 37.29 7.54 25.82
C THR A 374 36.37 7.51 24.60
N GLU A 375 35.18 6.95 24.74
CA GLU A 375 34.13 7.06 23.73
C GLU A 375 33.77 8.52 23.42
N ALA A 376 33.46 8.79 22.15
CA ALA A 376 32.99 10.10 21.72
C ALA A 376 31.74 10.52 22.51
N LYS A 377 31.70 11.79 22.94
CA LYS A 377 30.61 12.38 23.76
C LYS A 377 30.49 11.86 25.20
N ALA A 378 31.36 10.96 25.65
CA ALA A 378 31.44 10.63 27.07
C ALA A 378 31.90 11.85 27.88
N LEU A 379 31.33 12.05 29.06
CA LEU A 379 31.80 13.03 30.03
C LEU A 379 32.98 12.44 30.80
N VAL A 380 34.08 13.17 30.90
CA VAL A 380 35.25 12.76 31.68
C VAL A 380 35.39 13.64 32.91
N THR A 381 35.71 13.05 34.05
CA THR A 381 36.16 13.78 35.24
C THR A 381 37.51 13.24 35.71
N ILE A 382 38.39 14.14 36.12
CA ILE A 382 39.71 13.81 36.69
C ILE A 382 39.77 14.42 38.09
N ASN A 383 39.88 13.58 39.12
CA ASN A 383 39.75 13.95 40.53
C ASN A 383 38.48 14.75 40.86
N GLY A 384 37.38 14.48 40.13
CA GLY A 384 36.10 15.17 40.29
C GLY A 384 35.96 16.44 39.47
N THR A 385 37.03 16.95 38.86
CA THR A 385 36.97 18.10 37.94
C THR A 385 36.54 17.64 36.55
N GLY A 386 35.55 18.32 35.96
CA GLY A 386 35.06 18.05 34.60
C GLY A 386 36.12 18.37 33.53
N VAL A 387 36.30 17.43 32.60
CA VAL A 387 37.20 17.55 31.46
C VAL A 387 36.38 17.20 30.22
N HIS A 388 36.32 18.11 29.25
CA HIS A 388 35.60 17.90 28.02
C HIS A 388 36.51 17.21 26.99
N PRO A 389 36.23 15.96 26.60
CA PRO A 389 36.93 15.35 25.49
C PRO A 389 36.60 16.05 24.18
N ASP A 390 37.48 15.94 23.20
CA ASP A 390 37.23 16.39 21.84
C ASP A 390 36.19 15.50 21.12
N LYS A 391 35.93 15.80 19.83
CA LYS A 391 34.97 15.05 19.02
C LYS A 391 35.33 13.58 18.83
N MET A 392 36.60 13.21 19.02
CA MET A 392 37.10 11.85 18.93
C MET A 392 37.21 11.18 20.31
N GLY A 393 36.85 11.88 21.39
CA GLY A 393 36.91 11.36 22.75
C GLY A 393 38.30 11.51 23.40
N ARG A 394 39.23 12.26 22.81
CA ARG A 394 40.51 12.55 23.46
C ARG A 394 40.38 13.64 24.51
N PHE A 395 41.00 13.44 25.65
CA PHE A 395 41.03 14.41 26.73
C PHE A 395 42.46 14.67 27.20
N LYS A 396 42.68 15.86 27.74
CA LYS A 396 43.94 16.27 28.35
C LYS A 396 43.64 17.24 29.48
N TYR A 397 44.25 17.03 30.63
CA TYR A 397 44.07 17.86 31.81
C TYR A 397 45.37 17.99 32.60
N MET A 398 45.58 19.15 33.22
CA MET A 398 46.76 19.44 34.03
C MET A 398 46.36 19.50 35.50
N LEU A 399 46.78 18.50 36.26
CA LEU A 399 46.67 18.50 37.71
C LEU A 399 47.80 19.33 38.32
N SER A 400 47.50 20.14 39.34
CA SER A 400 48.47 20.96 40.07
C SER A 400 48.47 20.63 41.55
N GLY A 401 49.62 20.77 42.22
CA GLY A 401 49.74 20.56 43.66
C GLY A 401 49.66 19.09 44.06
N ILE A 402 50.24 18.19 43.25
CA ILE A 402 50.13 16.75 43.45
C ILE A 402 51.19 16.27 44.45
N GLN A 403 50.77 15.46 45.42
CA GLN A 403 51.69 14.77 46.33
C GLN A 403 52.35 13.56 45.65
N PRO A 404 53.60 13.20 46.00
CA PRO A 404 54.16 11.90 45.64
C PRO A 404 53.20 10.77 46.02
N ASP A 405 53.10 9.72 45.19
CA ASP A 405 52.21 8.58 45.38
C ASP A 405 50.69 8.87 45.31
N ALA A 406 50.29 10.08 44.93
CA ALA A 406 48.88 10.42 44.76
C ALA A 406 48.18 9.49 43.75
N VAL A 407 46.95 9.10 44.06
CA VAL A 407 46.11 8.33 43.14
C VAL A 407 45.22 9.28 42.34
N VAL A 408 45.46 9.35 41.03
CA VAL A 408 44.57 10.03 40.10
C VAL A 408 43.36 9.14 39.82
N ARG A 409 42.17 9.69 40.03
CA ARG A 409 40.90 9.05 39.70
C ARG A 409 40.33 9.66 38.43
N ILE A 410 40.21 8.87 37.39
CA ILE A 410 39.57 9.22 36.12
C ILE A 410 38.23 8.50 36.06
N VAL A 411 37.16 9.22 35.74
CA VAL A 411 35.83 8.64 35.49
C VAL A 411 35.35 9.08 34.13
N ALA A 412 34.94 8.11 33.30
CA ALA A 412 34.23 8.36 32.06
C ALA A 412 32.77 7.90 32.21
N GLU A 413 31.84 8.69 31.70
CA GLU A 413 30.39 8.44 31.78
C GLU A 413 29.74 8.68 30.41
N ASP A 414 28.96 7.72 29.92
CA ASP A 414 28.26 7.85 28.64
C ASP A 414 26.95 8.65 28.74
N SER A 415 26.22 8.78 27.63
CA SER A 415 24.97 9.54 27.57
C SER A 415 23.80 8.91 28.33
N VAL A 416 23.90 7.64 28.72
CA VAL A 416 22.87 6.92 29.49
C VAL A 416 23.29 6.67 30.94
N GLY A 417 24.47 7.18 31.35
CA GLY A 417 25.00 7.11 32.70
C GLY A 417 25.72 5.79 33.04
N ASN A 418 26.20 5.01 32.06
CA ASN A 418 27.18 3.95 32.35
C ASN A 418 28.54 4.57 32.62
N ARG A 419 29.25 4.05 33.63
CA ARG A 419 30.45 4.69 34.17
C ARG A 419 31.61 3.72 34.27
N LYS A 420 32.78 4.16 33.81
CA LYS A 420 34.06 3.47 34.05
C LYS A 420 34.92 4.33 34.96
N VAL A 421 35.51 3.72 35.98
CA VAL A 421 36.43 4.38 36.91
C VAL A 421 37.81 3.75 36.75
N LEU A 422 38.81 4.58 36.48
CA LEU A 422 40.21 4.19 36.43
C LEU A 422 40.97 4.94 37.54
N LYS A 423 41.79 4.21 38.29
CA LYS A 423 42.68 4.77 39.31
C LYS A 423 44.13 4.53 38.90
N LYS A 424 44.94 5.58 38.81
CA LYS A 424 46.36 5.49 38.47
C LYS A 424 47.19 6.17 39.55
N ARG A 425 48.10 5.42 40.17
CA ARG A 425 49.08 5.97 41.11
C ARG A 425 50.15 6.74 40.33
N ILE A 426 50.53 7.92 40.83
CA ILE A 426 51.65 8.69 40.32
C ILE A 426 52.91 8.19 41.00
N GLU A 427 53.77 7.52 40.23
CA GLU A 427 55.12 7.15 40.65
C GLU A 427 56.07 8.28 40.24
N VAL A 428 56.61 8.98 41.23
CA VAL A 428 57.69 9.95 41.01
C VAL A 428 58.98 9.14 41.04
N ARG A 429 59.55 8.84 39.86
CA ARG A 429 60.85 8.19 39.75
C ARG A 429 61.98 9.19 39.75
#